data_AF-A0A074S7M3-F1
#
_entry.id   AF-A0A074S7M3-F1
#
_cell.length_a   1.000
_cell.length_b   1.000
_cell.length_c   1.000
_cell.angle_alpha   90.00
_cell.angle_beta   90.00
_cell.angle_gamma   90.00
#
_symmetry.space_group_name_H-M   'P 1'
#
loop_
_entity.id
_entity.type
_entity.pdbx_description
1 polymer ?
#
loop_
_entity_poly.entity_id
_entity_poly.type
_entity_poly.pdbx_seq_one_letter_code
_entity_poly.pdbx_strand_id
1 'polypeptide(L)'
;MEDQAMQDIKDRFDILSTDMKSRPTVNPHETVDTIFKMLEGYANEHALDTDASRNTGTKRDTPGVETFFWHLWGRTLSDLGRCESDHDQETNEDVERTIDFLKALQTLPPGKHVWTIWGEDVDVNSLPLLGAGVRDANNGPFYYTGPNDEEIARPEVQNTLAGAGTGGCSDEPVTISLRRRKEWLGLQALIAKFLSKAGLKEYTLHGIWAARDGLEDWPTDPPRIITAQPSGGPPSGEDTPGYRALMVEGAATWLRFAAPQLYECSEIWGPDGNSEWKRNAGAPGRGGARWKGVDGMDPEKKRWTLWKDVLREVIAWYDKEASEGRGKNWKVKESALKALDAMAAAEGK
;
A
#
# COMPACT_ATOMS: atom_id res chain seq x y z
N MET A 1 -19.44 20.18 -11.41
CA MET A 1 -18.80 20.83 -12.56
C MET A 1 -17.34 20.88 -12.20
N GLU A 2 -16.51 20.14 -12.92
CA GLU A 2 -15.08 20.12 -12.68
C GLU A 2 -14.49 21.43 -13.21
N ASP A 3 -13.68 22.12 -12.41
CA ASP A 3 -13.09 23.41 -12.78
C ASP A 3 -12.09 23.23 -13.94
N GLN A 4 -12.06 24.17 -14.89
CA GLN A 4 -11.15 24.13 -16.05
C GLN A 4 -9.69 24.04 -15.61
N ALA A 5 -9.32 24.72 -14.52
CA ALA A 5 -7.97 24.64 -13.95
C ALA A 5 -7.60 23.23 -13.48
N MET A 6 -8.57 22.47 -12.95
CA MET A 6 -8.36 21.07 -12.57
C MET A 6 -8.15 20.18 -13.80
N GLN A 7 -8.93 20.41 -14.85
CA GLN A 7 -8.75 19.68 -16.11
C GLN A 7 -7.37 19.99 -16.72
N ASP A 8 -6.93 21.24 -16.67
CA ASP A 8 -5.62 21.67 -17.17
C ASP A 8 -4.46 21.04 -16.36
N ILE A 9 -4.59 20.92 -15.03
CA ILE A 9 -3.61 20.14 -14.25
C ILE A 9 -3.60 18.68 -14.69
N LYS A 10 -4.77 18.05 -14.78
CA LYS A 10 -4.89 16.63 -15.16
C LYS A 10 -4.21 16.37 -16.50
N ASP A 11 -4.48 17.23 -17.48
CA ASP A 11 -3.87 17.15 -18.81
C ASP A 11 -2.35 17.34 -18.74
N ARG A 12 -1.87 18.30 -17.93
CA ARG A 12 -0.42 18.49 -17.72
C ARG A 12 0.25 17.31 -17.02
N PHE A 13 -0.40 16.68 -16.04
CA PHE A 13 0.10 15.45 -15.42
C PHE A 13 0.11 14.29 -16.41
N ASP A 14 -0.88 14.19 -17.29
CA ASP A 14 -0.91 13.15 -18.33
C ASP A 14 0.22 13.35 -19.35
N ILE A 15 0.50 14.60 -19.73
CA ILE A 15 1.64 14.96 -20.58
C ILE A 15 2.96 14.62 -19.89
N LEU A 16 3.14 15.02 -18.63
CA LEU A 16 4.37 14.74 -17.87
C LEU A 16 4.58 13.24 -17.69
N SER A 17 3.53 12.50 -17.32
CA SER A 17 3.56 11.04 -17.18
C SER A 17 3.96 10.36 -18.50
N THR A 18 3.37 10.82 -19.61
CA THR A 18 3.70 10.32 -20.96
C THR A 18 5.16 10.63 -21.35
N ASP A 19 5.62 11.85 -21.11
CA ASP A 19 6.99 12.29 -21.40
C ASP A 19 8.00 11.49 -20.56
N MET A 20 7.76 11.36 -19.25
CA MET A 20 8.59 10.55 -18.34
C MET A 20 8.68 9.08 -18.78
N LYS A 21 7.59 8.49 -19.28
CA LYS A 21 7.59 7.12 -19.82
C LYS A 21 8.36 7.00 -21.13
N SER A 22 8.36 8.06 -21.95
CA SER A 22 9.01 8.06 -23.27
C SER A 22 10.53 8.29 -23.22
N ARG A 23 11.05 8.81 -22.10
CA ARG A 23 12.48 9.11 -21.94
C ARG A 23 13.26 7.90 -21.44
N PRO A 24 14.39 7.53 -22.08
CA PRO A 24 15.24 6.43 -21.65
C PRO A 24 16.10 6.78 -20.42
N THR A 25 16.29 8.07 -20.12
CA THR A 25 16.92 8.55 -18.88
C THR A 25 16.12 9.73 -18.36
N VAL A 26 15.71 9.67 -17.09
CA VAL A 26 14.99 10.74 -16.40
C VAL A 26 15.94 11.34 -15.36
N ASN A 27 16.11 12.66 -15.39
CA ASN A 27 16.80 13.39 -14.34
C ASN A 27 15.78 13.78 -13.26
N PRO A 28 15.84 13.19 -12.05
CA PRO A 28 14.86 13.46 -11.00
C PRO A 28 14.74 14.95 -10.63
N HIS A 29 15.84 15.71 -10.70
CA HIS A 29 15.82 17.15 -10.40
C HIS A 29 15.10 17.98 -11.47
N GLU A 30 15.19 17.60 -12.74
CA GLU A 30 14.42 18.25 -13.82
C GLU A 30 12.92 17.96 -13.67
N THR A 31 12.57 16.75 -13.24
CA THR A 31 11.18 16.40 -12.91
C THR A 31 10.67 17.24 -11.74
N VAL A 32 11.46 17.41 -10.68
CA VAL A 32 11.13 18.30 -9.54
C VAL A 32 10.87 19.73 -10.01
N ASP A 33 11.76 20.31 -10.82
CA ASP A 33 11.58 21.67 -11.34
C ASP A 33 10.30 21.82 -12.18
N THR A 34 9.94 20.78 -12.95
CA THR A 34 8.73 20.75 -13.76
C THR A 34 7.48 20.70 -12.88
N ILE A 35 7.48 19.83 -11.85
CA ILE A 35 6.40 19.74 -10.86
C ILE A 35 6.22 21.07 -10.12
N PHE A 36 7.30 21.77 -9.76
CA PHE A 36 7.20 23.09 -9.13
C PHE A 36 6.61 24.15 -10.03
N LYS A 37 6.98 24.19 -11.32
CA LYS A 37 6.34 25.10 -12.28
C LYS A 37 4.84 24.80 -12.43
N MET A 38 4.45 23.53 -12.39
CA MET A 38 3.03 23.15 -12.41
C MET A 38 2.30 23.61 -11.15
N LEU A 39 2.89 23.38 -9.97
CA LEU A 39 2.34 23.81 -8.68
C LEU A 39 2.22 25.33 -8.59
N GLU A 40 3.25 26.08 -8.95
CA GLU A 40 3.24 27.55 -8.96
C GLU A 40 2.18 28.08 -9.93
N GLY A 41 2.08 27.51 -11.13
CA GLY A 41 1.03 27.85 -12.09
C GLY A 41 -0.37 27.66 -11.50
N TYR A 42 -0.61 26.49 -10.91
CA TYR A 42 -1.90 26.16 -10.32
C TYR A 42 -2.25 27.02 -9.10
N ALA A 43 -1.30 27.22 -8.18
CA ALA A 43 -1.52 28.06 -7.01
C ALA A 43 -1.83 29.52 -7.39
N ASN A 44 -1.22 30.04 -8.46
CA ASN A 44 -1.49 31.37 -8.97
C ASN A 44 -2.91 31.50 -9.56
N GLU A 45 -3.38 30.48 -10.30
CA GLU A 45 -4.73 30.44 -10.85
C GLU A 45 -5.81 30.44 -9.75
N HIS A 46 -5.50 29.79 -8.62
CA HIS A 46 -6.40 29.69 -7.46
C HIS A 46 -6.14 30.74 -6.37
N ALA A 47 -5.27 31.73 -6.59
CA ALA A 47 -4.89 32.71 -5.56
C ALA A 47 -6.05 33.54 -4.99
N LEU A 48 -7.14 33.66 -5.76
CA LEU A 48 -8.36 34.38 -5.38
C LEU A 48 -9.44 33.48 -4.76
N ASP A 49 -9.20 32.18 -4.67
CA ASP A 49 -10.14 31.26 -4.06
C ASP A 49 -10.25 31.56 -2.56
N THR A 50 -11.48 31.82 -2.14
CA THR A 50 -11.81 32.28 -0.79
C THR A 50 -12.27 31.14 0.12
N ASP A 51 -12.20 29.89 -0.34
CA ASP A 51 -12.80 28.71 0.32
C ASP A 51 -11.96 28.07 1.44
N ALA A 52 -10.78 28.61 1.78
CA ALA A 52 -10.05 28.13 2.95
C ALA A 52 -10.72 28.63 4.24
N SER A 53 -11.21 27.69 5.06
CA SER A 53 -11.77 27.85 6.42
C SER A 53 -11.31 29.12 7.15
N ARG A 54 -12.26 30.05 7.36
CA ARG A 54 -12.07 31.32 8.11
C ARG A 54 -12.00 31.09 9.63
N ASN A 55 -11.13 30.20 10.09
CA ASN A 55 -10.87 30.12 11.52
C ASN A 55 -9.84 31.20 11.88
N THR A 56 -10.26 32.19 12.67
CA THR A 56 -9.48 33.40 12.96
C THR A 56 -8.19 33.14 13.78
N GLY A 57 -7.95 31.89 14.20
CA GLY A 57 -6.76 31.45 14.94
C GLY A 57 -5.78 30.57 14.16
N THR A 58 -6.05 30.21 12.91
CA THR A 58 -5.16 29.35 12.10
C THR A 58 -4.54 30.13 10.93
N LYS A 59 -3.31 29.77 10.52
CA LYS A 59 -2.74 30.33 9.30
C LYS A 59 -3.64 29.98 8.10
N ARG A 60 -3.74 30.89 7.14
CA ARG A 60 -4.52 30.65 5.92
C ARG A 60 -3.75 29.69 5.03
N ASP A 61 -4.43 28.65 4.56
CA ASP A 61 -3.86 27.69 3.61
C ASP A 61 -3.45 28.37 2.31
N THR A 62 -2.39 27.87 1.69
CA THR A 62 -1.95 28.34 0.38
C THR A 62 -2.93 27.79 -0.67
N PRO A 63 -3.64 28.66 -1.41
CA PRO A 63 -4.67 28.22 -2.35
C PRO A 63 -4.15 27.23 -3.40
N GLY A 64 -4.94 26.21 -3.71
CA GLY A 64 -4.63 25.19 -4.72
C GLY A 64 -3.56 24.16 -4.33
N VAL A 65 -2.71 24.43 -3.33
CA VAL A 65 -1.58 23.54 -2.99
C VAL A 65 -2.03 22.18 -2.46
N GLU A 66 -3.00 22.17 -1.54
CA GLU A 66 -3.58 20.92 -1.03
C GLU A 66 -4.12 20.06 -2.18
N THR A 67 -4.97 20.65 -3.02
CA THR A 67 -5.61 19.96 -4.15
C THR A 67 -4.56 19.40 -5.11
N PHE A 68 -3.50 20.17 -5.39
CA PHE A 68 -2.40 19.72 -6.24
C PHE A 68 -1.72 18.47 -5.68
N PHE A 69 -1.32 18.48 -4.41
CA PHE A 69 -0.62 17.33 -3.80
C PHE A 69 -1.54 16.11 -3.68
N TRP A 70 -2.83 16.29 -3.39
CA TRP A 70 -3.80 15.19 -3.46
C TRP A 70 -3.86 14.55 -4.84
N HIS A 71 -3.87 15.36 -5.90
CA HIS A 71 -3.92 14.85 -7.28
C HIS A 71 -2.61 14.19 -7.70
N LEU A 72 -1.47 14.78 -7.34
CA LEU A 72 -0.14 14.21 -7.59
C LEU A 72 -0.06 12.80 -6.99
N TRP A 73 -0.31 12.66 -5.68
CA TRP A 73 -0.18 11.36 -5.03
C TRP A 73 -1.29 10.40 -5.42
N GLY A 74 -2.53 10.87 -5.60
CA GLY A 74 -3.62 10.03 -6.08
C GLY A 74 -3.31 9.38 -7.42
N ARG A 75 -2.76 10.15 -8.38
CA ARG A 75 -2.32 9.59 -9.67
C ARG A 75 -1.10 8.70 -9.53
N THR A 76 -0.06 9.13 -8.82
CA THR A 76 1.15 8.33 -8.60
C THR A 76 0.81 6.97 -8.01
N LEU A 77 0.00 6.91 -6.95
CA LEU A 77 -0.37 5.66 -6.28
C LEU A 77 -1.29 4.78 -7.14
N SER A 78 -2.26 5.38 -7.86
CA SER A 78 -3.15 4.64 -8.76
C SER A 78 -2.39 4.07 -9.97
N ASP A 79 -1.55 4.87 -10.62
CA ASP A 79 -0.89 4.48 -11.87
C ASP A 79 0.28 3.55 -11.64
N LEU A 80 1.09 3.76 -10.59
CA LEU A 80 2.22 2.88 -10.27
C LEU A 80 1.78 1.59 -9.60
N GLY A 81 0.70 1.63 -8.81
CA GLY A 81 0.06 0.41 -8.30
C GLY A 81 -0.40 -0.52 -9.44
N ARG A 82 -0.78 0.06 -10.59
CA ARG A 82 -1.05 -0.70 -11.83
C ARG A 82 0.23 -1.18 -12.52
N CYS A 83 1.25 -0.33 -12.68
CA CYS A 83 2.50 -0.70 -13.35
C CYS A 83 3.27 -1.83 -12.63
N GLU A 84 3.28 -1.89 -11.30
CA GLU A 84 3.89 -2.99 -10.51
C GLU A 84 3.26 -4.36 -10.80
N SER A 85 2.07 -4.41 -11.41
CA SER A 85 1.35 -5.65 -11.71
C SER A 85 1.60 -6.22 -13.11
N ASP A 86 2.20 -5.43 -14.01
CA ASP A 86 2.45 -5.79 -15.41
C ASP A 86 3.93 -6.11 -15.69
N HIS A 87 4.81 -5.87 -14.72
CA HIS A 87 6.25 -6.13 -14.77
C HIS A 87 6.71 -6.99 -13.59
N ASP A 88 7.94 -7.50 -13.65
CA ASP A 88 8.58 -8.07 -12.48
C ASP A 88 8.71 -6.97 -11.41
N GLN A 89 8.06 -7.19 -10.27
CA GLN A 89 8.06 -6.26 -9.13
C GLN A 89 9.47 -5.96 -8.63
N GLU A 90 10.48 -6.74 -8.99
CA GLU A 90 11.86 -6.48 -8.60
C GLU A 90 12.57 -5.42 -9.48
N THR A 91 12.12 -5.26 -10.73
CA THR A 91 12.83 -4.46 -11.75
C THR A 91 11.97 -3.37 -12.41
N ASN A 92 10.86 -2.98 -11.78
CA ASN A 92 9.97 -1.97 -12.35
C ASN A 92 10.64 -0.58 -12.41
N GLU A 93 11.02 -0.14 -13.61
CA GLU A 93 11.68 1.15 -13.84
C GLU A 93 10.83 2.35 -13.43
N ASP A 94 9.51 2.32 -13.61
CA ASP A 94 8.62 3.43 -13.25
C ASP A 94 8.63 3.64 -11.73
N VAL A 95 8.70 2.55 -10.97
CA VAL A 95 8.83 2.62 -9.51
C VAL A 95 10.21 3.12 -9.09
N GLU A 96 11.30 2.67 -9.71
CA GLU A 96 12.62 3.22 -9.41
C GLU A 96 12.70 4.73 -9.70
N ARG A 97 12.16 5.18 -10.84
CA ARG A 97 12.08 6.62 -11.18
C ARG A 97 11.28 7.41 -10.15
N THR A 98 10.21 6.82 -9.62
CA THR A 98 9.40 7.44 -8.57
C THR A 98 10.16 7.53 -7.25
N ILE A 99 10.88 6.47 -6.87
CA ILE A 99 11.76 6.47 -5.69
C ILE A 99 12.83 7.55 -5.82
N ASP A 100 13.45 7.68 -7.00
CA ASP A 100 14.47 8.69 -7.26
C ASP A 100 13.88 10.11 -7.21
N PHE A 101 12.66 10.31 -7.71
CA PHE A 101 11.92 11.56 -7.57
C PHE A 101 11.65 11.91 -6.10
N LEU A 102 11.19 10.96 -5.28
CA LEU A 102 10.96 11.17 -3.85
C LEU A 102 12.27 11.55 -3.13
N LYS A 103 13.36 10.85 -3.42
CA LYS A 103 14.69 11.18 -2.89
C LYS A 103 15.13 12.58 -3.29
N ALA A 104 14.94 12.95 -4.56
CA ALA A 104 15.29 14.28 -5.04
C ALA A 104 14.55 15.37 -4.26
N LEU A 105 13.24 15.20 -4.01
CA LEU A 105 12.46 16.11 -3.17
C LEU A 105 13.04 16.20 -1.75
N GLN A 106 13.42 15.07 -1.13
CA GLN A 106 13.99 15.04 0.21
C GLN A 106 15.39 15.70 0.32
N THR A 107 16.12 15.83 -0.79
CA THR A 107 17.45 16.46 -0.83
C THR A 107 17.44 17.97 -1.07
N LEU A 108 16.26 18.56 -1.30
CA LEU A 108 16.16 20.00 -1.52
C LEU A 108 16.56 20.79 -0.25
N PRO A 109 17.00 22.05 -0.38
CA PRO A 109 17.31 22.86 0.79
C PRO A 109 16.06 23.09 1.66
N PRO A 110 16.08 22.72 2.96
CA PRO A 110 14.96 22.98 3.87
C PRO A 110 14.60 24.46 3.94
N GLY A 111 13.31 24.75 4.05
CA GLY A 111 12.73 26.09 4.13
C GLY A 111 12.64 26.82 2.79
N LYS A 112 13.12 26.22 1.68
CA LYS A 112 13.08 26.88 0.37
C LYS A 112 11.70 26.83 -0.28
N HIS A 113 10.99 25.71 -0.13
CA HIS A 113 9.69 25.47 -0.74
C HIS A 113 8.70 25.06 0.36
N VAL A 114 8.03 26.05 0.94
CA VAL A 114 7.13 25.90 2.07
C VAL A 114 5.77 26.46 1.73
N TRP A 115 4.72 25.69 2.03
CA TRP A 115 3.34 26.10 1.85
C TRP A 115 2.53 25.84 3.11
N THR A 116 1.49 26.63 3.33
CA THR A 116 0.55 26.35 4.43
C THR A 116 -0.52 25.37 3.97
N ILE A 117 -0.63 24.22 4.64
CA ILE A 117 -1.65 23.19 4.40
C ILE A 117 -2.27 22.83 5.75
N TRP A 118 -3.60 22.87 5.84
CA TRP A 118 -4.35 22.64 7.09
C TRP A 118 -3.90 23.52 8.26
N GLY A 119 -3.47 24.76 7.96
CA GLY A 119 -2.99 25.74 8.92
C GLY A 119 -1.54 25.56 9.38
N GLU A 120 -0.82 24.57 8.85
CA GLU A 120 0.57 24.27 9.19
C GLU A 120 1.52 24.56 8.02
N ASP A 121 2.71 25.07 8.32
CA ASP A 121 3.75 25.25 7.30
C ASP A 121 4.39 23.89 7.00
N VAL A 122 4.22 23.42 5.78
CA VAL A 122 4.72 22.14 5.30
C VAL A 122 5.80 22.37 4.25
N ASP A 123 6.97 21.79 4.49
CA ASP A 123 8.09 21.80 3.57
C ASP A 123 7.92 20.71 2.52
N VAL A 124 8.30 20.97 1.27
CA VAL A 124 8.31 19.95 0.23
C VAL A 124 9.14 18.72 0.60
N ASN A 125 10.23 18.91 1.35
CA ASN A 125 11.12 17.83 1.77
C ASN A 125 10.41 16.80 2.67
N SER A 126 9.29 17.17 3.32
CA SER A 126 8.47 16.24 4.09
C SER A 126 7.39 15.54 3.26
N LEU A 127 7.44 15.65 1.93
CA LEU A 127 6.52 15.02 0.98
C LEU A 127 5.04 15.32 1.31
N PRO A 128 4.61 16.58 1.18
CA PRO A 128 3.31 17.05 1.63
C PRO A 128 2.16 16.15 1.16
N LEU A 129 1.31 15.70 2.09
CA LEU A 129 0.15 14.83 1.83
C LEU A 129 0.45 13.43 1.27
N LEU A 130 1.72 13.00 1.09
CA LEU A 130 2.01 11.65 0.62
C LEU A 130 1.47 10.59 1.60
N GLY A 131 1.73 10.77 2.89
CA GLY A 131 1.22 9.84 3.92
C GLY A 131 -0.31 9.79 3.98
N ALA A 132 -0.98 10.92 3.76
CA ALA A 132 -2.43 10.99 3.68
C ALA A 132 -2.97 10.25 2.43
N GLY A 133 -2.31 10.44 1.28
CA GLY A 133 -2.59 9.72 0.04
C GLY A 133 -2.38 8.20 0.16
N VAL A 134 -1.27 7.79 0.78
CA VAL A 134 -0.99 6.36 1.03
C VAL A 134 -2.05 5.76 1.94
N ARG A 135 -2.44 6.46 3.00
CA ARG A 135 -3.50 5.99 3.91
C ARG A 135 -4.83 5.81 3.19
N ASP A 136 -5.23 6.77 2.35
CA ASP A 136 -6.49 6.71 1.61
C ASP A 136 -6.49 5.59 0.55
N ALA A 137 -5.36 5.43 -0.16
CA ALA A 137 -5.18 4.36 -1.15
C ALA A 137 -5.14 2.96 -0.51
N ASN A 138 -4.67 2.83 0.73
CA ASN A 138 -4.41 1.56 1.41
C ASN A 138 -5.58 1.03 2.26
N ASN A 139 -6.83 1.37 1.93
CA ASN A 139 -8.03 0.92 2.65
C ASN A 139 -8.45 -0.55 2.37
N GLY A 140 -7.58 -1.35 1.74
CA GLY A 140 -7.84 -2.76 1.40
C GLY A 140 -8.27 -2.97 -0.06
N PRO A 141 -8.30 -4.22 -0.55
CA PRO A 141 -8.46 -4.51 -1.99
C PRO A 141 -9.86 -4.18 -2.55
N PHE A 142 -10.91 -4.12 -1.72
CA PHE A 142 -12.30 -3.99 -2.17
C PHE A 142 -13.12 -2.86 -1.52
N TYR A 143 -12.47 -1.94 -0.79
CA TYR A 143 -13.15 -0.95 0.06
C TYR A 143 -14.22 -0.12 -0.65
N TYR A 144 -13.97 0.35 -1.87
CA TYR A 144 -14.91 1.18 -2.63
C TYR A 144 -15.75 0.40 -3.64
N THR A 145 -15.20 -0.69 -4.18
CA THR A 145 -15.83 -1.48 -5.25
C THR A 145 -15.26 -2.89 -5.23
N GLY A 146 -16.13 -3.90 -5.20
CA GLY A 146 -15.74 -5.30 -5.26
C GLY A 146 -16.94 -6.21 -5.45
N PRO A 147 -16.70 -7.49 -5.76
CA PRO A 147 -17.75 -8.51 -5.70
C PRO A 147 -18.39 -8.58 -4.31
N ASN A 148 -19.67 -8.92 -4.24
CA ASN A 148 -20.37 -9.22 -2.98
C ASN A 148 -19.95 -10.61 -2.43
N ASP A 149 -20.41 -10.97 -1.23
CA ASP A 149 -20.02 -12.23 -0.57
C ASP A 149 -20.34 -13.49 -1.40
N GLU A 150 -21.49 -13.53 -2.08
CA GLU A 150 -21.87 -14.65 -2.97
C GLU A 150 -20.94 -14.76 -4.16
N GLU A 151 -20.57 -13.61 -4.73
CA GLU A 151 -19.64 -13.52 -5.86
C GLU A 151 -18.22 -13.89 -5.46
N ILE A 152 -17.76 -13.41 -4.29
CA ILE A 152 -16.44 -13.75 -3.75
C ILE A 152 -16.35 -15.26 -3.55
N ALA A 153 -17.40 -15.90 -3.02
CA ALA A 153 -17.42 -17.34 -2.76
C ALA A 153 -17.36 -18.21 -4.04
N ARG A 154 -17.49 -17.64 -5.25
CA ARG A 154 -17.39 -18.39 -6.51
C ARG A 154 -15.97 -18.94 -6.72
N PRO A 155 -15.79 -20.22 -7.10
CA PRO A 155 -14.46 -20.81 -7.29
C PRO A 155 -13.52 -20.03 -8.23
N GLU A 156 -14.04 -19.47 -9.32
CA GLU A 156 -13.30 -18.66 -10.29
C GLU A 156 -12.82 -17.33 -9.69
N VAL A 157 -13.62 -16.70 -8.83
CA VAL A 157 -13.23 -15.50 -8.09
C VAL A 157 -12.18 -15.87 -7.04
N GLN A 158 -12.39 -16.94 -6.27
CA GLN A 158 -11.40 -17.46 -5.31
C GLN A 158 -10.03 -17.74 -5.95
N ASN A 159 -10.02 -18.42 -7.11
CA ASN A 159 -8.80 -18.68 -7.87
C ASN A 159 -8.14 -17.39 -8.34
N THR A 160 -8.93 -16.39 -8.76
CA THR A 160 -8.43 -15.09 -9.18
C THR A 160 -7.81 -14.33 -8.00
N LEU A 161 -8.50 -14.30 -6.86
CA LEU A 161 -8.02 -13.70 -5.62
C LEU A 161 -6.73 -14.34 -5.13
N ALA A 162 -6.51 -15.63 -5.38
CA ALA A 162 -5.27 -16.34 -5.02
C ALA A 162 -4.21 -16.40 -6.12
N GLY A 163 -4.39 -15.66 -7.23
CA GLY A 163 -3.39 -15.52 -8.29
C GLY A 163 -3.32 -16.67 -9.31
N ALA A 164 -4.32 -17.56 -9.35
CA ALA A 164 -4.40 -18.69 -10.27
C ALA A 164 -5.25 -18.42 -11.53
N GLY A 165 -5.95 -17.29 -11.61
CA GLY A 165 -6.81 -16.92 -12.74
C GLY A 165 -6.04 -16.55 -14.01
N THR A 166 -6.46 -17.07 -15.17
CA THR A 166 -5.95 -16.65 -16.48
C THR A 166 -6.72 -15.44 -16.98
N GLY A 167 -6.00 -14.38 -17.40
CA GLY A 167 -6.62 -13.26 -18.13
C GLY A 167 -7.40 -13.76 -19.35
N GLY A 168 -8.56 -13.16 -19.63
CA GLY A 168 -9.42 -13.54 -20.75
C GLY A 168 -10.83 -14.04 -20.38
N CYS A 169 -11.17 -14.09 -19.09
CA CYS A 169 -12.55 -14.27 -18.65
C CYS A 169 -13.30 -12.93 -18.82
N SER A 170 -14.47 -12.94 -19.47
CA SER A 170 -15.35 -11.77 -19.61
C SER A 170 -16.33 -11.61 -18.44
N ASP A 171 -16.26 -12.48 -17.45
CA ASP A 171 -17.09 -12.41 -16.25
C ASP A 171 -16.67 -11.21 -15.39
N GLU A 172 -17.63 -10.35 -15.05
CA GLU A 172 -17.38 -9.06 -14.42
C GLU A 172 -16.78 -9.21 -13.00
N PRO A 173 -17.32 -10.06 -12.10
CA PRO A 173 -16.71 -10.30 -10.78
C PRO A 173 -15.27 -10.82 -10.86
N VAL A 174 -14.97 -11.72 -11.81
CA VAL A 174 -13.61 -12.22 -12.03
C VAL A 174 -12.70 -11.10 -12.52
N THR A 175 -13.15 -10.30 -13.48
CA THR A 175 -12.38 -9.18 -14.06
C THR A 175 -12.06 -8.12 -13.01
N ILE A 176 -13.07 -7.73 -12.21
CA ILE A 176 -12.90 -6.76 -11.12
C ILE A 176 -11.94 -7.32 -10.07
N SER A 177 -12.09 -8.59 -9.68
CA SER A 177 -11.21 -9.23 -8.70
C SER A 177 -9.77 -9.30 -9.16
N LEU A 178 -9.54 -9.65 -10.44
CA LEU A 178 -8.21 -9.70 -11.03
C LEU A 178 -7.55 -8.32 -11.00
N ARG A 179 -8.27 -7.29 -11.45
CA ARG A 179 -7.79 -5.90 -11.44
C ARG A 179 -7.47 -5.44 -10.03
N ARG A 180 -8.38 -5.65 -9.06
CA ARG A 180 -8.21 -5.18 -7.69
C ARG A 180 -7.08 -5.89 -6.95
N ARG A 181 -6.94 -7.21 -7.14
CA ARG A 181 -5.77 -7.96 -6.65
C ARG A 181 -4.47 -7.36 -7.17
N LYS A 182 -4.38 -7.12 -8.48
CA LYS A 182 -3.20 -6.54 -9.13
C LYS A 182 -2.86 -5.16 -8.57
N GLU A 183 -3.84 -4.25 -8.58
CA GLU A 183 -3.69 -2.88 -8.06
C GLU A 183 -3.26 -2.88 -6.59
N TRP A 184 -3.89 -3.71 -5.76
CA TRP A 184 -3.59 -3.76 -4.32
C TRP A 184 -2.21 -4.34 -4.02
N LEU A 185 -1.81 -5.46 -4.65
CA LEU A 185 -0.48 -6.05 -4.44
C LEU A 185 0.64 -5.15 -5.00
N GLY A 186 0.39 -4.47 -6.12
CA GLY A 186 1.32 -3.47 -6.65
C GLY A 186 1.48 -2.28 -5.70
N LEU A 187 0.38 -1.81 -5.11
CA LEU A 187 0.41 -0.77 -4.08
C LEU A 187 1.18 -1.22 -2.83
N GLN A 188 0.98 -2.45 -2.34
CA GLN A 188 1.76 -2.98 -1.20
C GLN A 188 3.27 -2.98 -1.51
N ALA A 189 3.66 -3.41 -2.73
CA ALA A 189 5.05 -3.43 -3.15
C ALA A 189 5.64 -2.01 -3.22
N LEU A 190 4.91 -1.07 -3.80
CA LEU A 190 5.32 0.33 -3.90
C LEU A 190 5.57 0.97 -2.54
N ILE A 191 4.62 0.82 -1.60
CA ILE A 191 4.76 1.40 -0.26
C ILE A 191 5.89 0.71 0.52
N ALA A 192 6.05 -0.62 0.38
CA ALA A 192 7.19 -1.32 0.97
C ALA A 192 8.54 -0.79 0.45
N LYS A 193 8.61 -0.40 -0.83
CA LYS A 193 9.80 0.24 -1.42
C LYS A 193 9.97 1.70 -0.99
N PHE A 194 8.91 2.43 -0.67
CA PHE A 194 9.02 3.74 -0.02
C PHE A 194 9.79 3.62 1.30
N LEU A 195 9.49 2.60 2.10
CA LEU A 195 10.25 2.28 3.30
C LEU A 195 11.69 1.87 2.98
N SER A 196 11.88 0.84 2.14
CA SER A 196 13.19 0.20 2.01
C SER A 196 14.17 0.93 1.09
N LYS A 197 13.67 1.62 0.06
CA LYS A 197 14.50 2.30 -0.93
C LYS A 197 14.53 3.81 -0.75
N ALA A 198 13.43 4.46 -0.38
CA ALA A 198 13.39 5.91 -0.11
C ALA A 198 13.68 6.26 1.36
N GLY A 199 13.69 5.27 2.27
CA GLY A 199 14.03 5.49 3.68
C GLY A 199 12.92 6.18 4.48
N LEU A 200 11.68 6.11 4.00
CA LEU A 200 10.50 6.71 4.64
C LEU A 200 10.02 5.80 5.78
N LYS A 201 10.65 5.95 6.95
CA LYS A 201 10.53 5.07 8.12
C LYS A 201 9.11 5.03 8.70
N GLU A 202 8.34 6.10 8.53
CA GLU A 202 6.94 6.20 8.94
C GLU A 202 6.05 5.10 8.33
N TYR A 203 6.44 4.54 7.19
CA TYR A 203 5.70 3.44 6.55
C TYR A 203 5.96 2.06 7.18
N THR A 204 6.84 1.95 8.17
CA THR A 204 6.99 0.70 8.95
C THR A 204 5.66 0.25 9.55
N LEU A 205 4.84 1.21 9.98
CA LEU A 205 3.52 0.94 10.52
C LEU A 205 2.58 0.27 9.51
N HIS A 206 2.70 0.59 8.22
CA HIS A 206 1.89 -0.06 7.17
C HIS A 206 2.32 -1.52 6.95
N GLY A 207 3.61 -1.83 7.09
CA GLY A 207 4.08 -3.21 7.09
C GLY A 207 3.53 -4.03 8.25
N ILE A 208 3.40 -3.40 9.43
CA ILE A 208 2.70 -4.01 10.59
C ILE A 208 1.23 -4.25 10.28
N TRP A 209 0.53 -3.32 9.65
CA TRP A 209 -0.87 -3.50 9.29
C TRP A 209 -1.06 -4.64 8.29
N ALA A 210 -0.22 -4.72 7.26
CA ALA A 210 -0.26 -5.83 6.30
C ALA A 210 0.02 -7.18 6.99
N ALA A 211 1.02 -7.24 7.87
CA ALA A 211 1.34 -8.45 8.62
C ALA A 211 0.25 -8.82 9.64
N ARG A 212 -0.42 -7.83 10.23
CA ARG A 212 -1.59 -8.06 11.09
C ARG A 212 -2.68 -8.78 10.32
N ASP A 213 -3.12 -8.17 9.23
CA ASP A 213 -4.29 -8.65 8.48
C ASP A 213 -4.01 -9.99 7.78
N GLY A 214 -2.77 -10.20 7.31
CA GLY A 214 -2.36 -11.44 6.63
C GLY A 214 -1.89 -12.57 7.54
N LEU A 215 -1.20 -12.26 8.64
CA LEU A 215 -0.50 -13.26 9.47
C LEU A 215 -1.06 -13.35 10.89
N GLU A 216 -1.31 -12.23 11.56
CA GLU A 216 -1.78 -12.27 12.96
C GLU A 216 -3.28 -12.58 13.08
N ASP A 217 -4.04 -12.22 12.05
CA ASP A 217 -5.45 -12.57 11.88
C ASP A 217 -5.66 -13.86 11.05
N TRP A 218 -4.57 -14.55 10.73
CA TRP A 218 -4.65 -15.88 10.13
C TRP A 218 -5.32 -16.85 11.13
N PRO A 219 -6.37 -17.59 10.71
CA PRO A 219 -7.15 -18.44 11.59
C PRO A 219 -6.35 -19.67 12.00
N THR A 220 -6.60 -20.16 13.22
CA THR A 220 -5.98 -21.42 13.68
C THR A 220 -6.49 -22.62 12.89
N ASP A 221 -7.76 -22.56 12.46
CA ASP A 221 -8.37 -23.53 11.55
C ASP A 221 -8.69 -22.84 10.20
N PRO A 222 -7.75 -22.83 9.25
CA PRO A 222 -7.96 -22.16 7.97
C PRO A 222 -9.06 -22.82 7.13
N PRO A 223 -9.85 -22.01 6.39
CA PRO A 223 -10.94 -22.52 5.57
C PRO A 223 -10.42 -23.43 4.46
N ARG A 224 -11.23 -24.40 4.06
CA ARG A 224 -10.96 -25.25 2.88
C ARG A 224 -11.15 -24.46 1.61
N ILE A 225 -10.33 -24.73 0.60
CA ILE A 225 -10.46 -24.11 -0.72
C ILE A 225 -11.82 -24.47 -1.33
N ILE A 226 -12.56 -23.45 -1.75
CA ILE A 226 -13.87 -23.59 -2.37
C ILE A 226 -13.69 -24.07 -3.81
N THR A 227 -14.12 -25.29 -4.10
CA THR A 227 -14.04 -25.91 -5.45
C THR A 227 -15.37 -25.96 -6.19
N ALA A 228 -16.47 -25.66 -5.51
CA ALA A 228 -17.82 -25.61 -6.05
C ALA A 228 -18.63 -24.56 -5.28
N GLN A 229 -19.66 -24.02 -5.92
CA GLN A 229 -20.56 -23.05 -5.30
C GLN A 229 -21.13 -23.62 -3.99
N PRO A 230 -21.04 -22.89 -2.86
CA PRO A 230 -21.65 -23.33 -1.61
C PRO A 230 -23.17 -23.50 -1.78
N SER A 231 -23.75 -24.56 -1.21
CA SER A 231 -25.20 -24.79 -1.21
C SER A 231 -25.95 -24.10 -0.07
N GLY A 232 -25.22 -23.48 0.87
CA GLY A 232 -25.75 -22.67 1.96
C GLY A 232 -25.42 -21.19 1.78
N GLY A 233 -25.66 -20.37 2.81
CA GLY A 233 -25.25 -18.96 2.80
C GLY A 233 -23.74 -18.82 2.55
N PRO A 234 -23.29 -17.84 1.75
CA PRO A 234 -21.89 -17.65 1.48
C PRO A 234 -21.14 -17.33 2.79
N PRO A 235 -19.88 -17.77 2.95
CA PRO A 235 -19.00 -17.17 3.96
C PRO A 235 -18.87 -15.67 3.70
N SER A 236 -18.56 -14.90 4.75
CA SER A 236 -18.14 -13.51 4.56
C SER A 236 -16.94 -13.46 3.61
N GLY A 237 -16.90 -12.46 2.72
CA GLY A 237 -15.85 -12.33 1.71
C GLY A 237 -14.44 -12.39 2.32
N GLU A 238 -14.24 -11.77 3.48
CA GLU A 238 -12.97 -11.71 4.21
C GLU A 238 -12.57 -13.07 4.82
N ASP A 239 -13.54 -13.95 5.07
CA ASP A 239 -13.32 -15.29 5.61
C ASP A 239 -13.03 -16.33 4.54
N THR A 240 -13.11 -15.98 3.26
CA THR A 240 -12.87 -16.92 2.17
C THR A 240 -11.38 -17.28 2.00
N PRO A 241 -11.06 -18.52 1.60
CA PRO A 241 -9.66 -18.95 1.46
C PRO A 241 -8.87 -18.12 0.44
N GLY A 242 -9.51 -17.68 -0.65
CA GLY A 242 -8.90 -16.84 -1.68
C GLY A 242 -8.58 -15.44 -1.18
N TYR A 243 -9.49 -14.82 -0.41
CA TYR A 243 -9.23 -13.53 0.22
C TYR A 243 -8.10 -13.63 1.25
N ARG A 244 -8.15 -14.65 2.12
CA ARG A 244 -7.08 -14.87 3.11
C ARG A 244 -5.72 -15.12 2.46
N ALA A 245 -5.68 -15.88 1.36
CA ALA A 245 -4.48 -16.06 0.55
C ALA A 245 -3.96 -14.71 0.02
N LEU A 246 -4.82 -13.84 -0.52
CA LEU A 246 -4.46 -12.49 -0.95
C LEU A 246 -3.84 -11.66 0.18
N MET A 247 -4.43 -11.67 1.39
CA MET A 247 -3.90 -10.93 2.53
C MET A 247 -2.52 -11.43 2.97
N VAL A 248 -2.30 -12.75 2.98
CA VAL A 248 -0.96 -13.33 3.21
C VAL A 248 0.03 -12.86 2.14
N GLU A 249 -0.37 -12.79 0.87
CA GLU A 249 0.50 -12.32 -0.20
C GLU A 249 0.85 -10.84 -0.06
N GLY A 250 -0.06 -10.01 0.44
CA GLY A 250 0.24 -8.61 0.80
C GLY A 250 1.27 -8.52 1.93
N ALA A 251 1.08 -9.27 3.00
CA ALA A 251 2.06 -9.35 4.09
C ALA A 251 3.43 -9.86 3.60
N ALA A 252 3.43 -10.91 2.79
CA ALA A 252 4.64 -11.47 2.20
C ALA A 252 5.36 -10.47 1.27
N THR A 253 4.62 -9.61 0.57
CA THR A 253 5.18 -8.56 -0.28
C THR A 253 5.97 -7.54 0.54
N TRP A 254 5.42 -7.11 1.68
CA TRP A 254 6.12 -6.24 2.63
C TRP A 254 7.39 -6.89 3.19
N LEU A 255 7.28 -8.14 3.63
CA LEU A 255 8.42 -8.88 4.16
C LEU A 255 9.50 -9.09 3.09
N ARG A 256 9.14 -9.34 1.83
CA ARG A 256 10.13 -9.48 0.75
C ARG A 256 10.90 -8.19 0.51
N PHE A 257 10.22 -7.04 0.45
CA PHE A 257 10.84 -5.78 0.04
C PHE A 257 11.41 -4.93 1.17
N ALA A 258 10.91 -5.11 2.40
CA ALA A 258 11.25 -4.26 3.53
C ALA A 258 11.63 -5.04 4.81
N ALA A 259 11.88 -6.37 4.71
CA ALA A 259 12.29 -7.17 5.87
C ALA A 259 13.41 -6.54 6.70
N PRO A 260 14.51 -5.99 6.12
CA PRO A 260 15.56 -5.37 6.93
C PRO A 260 15.04 -4.22 7.80
N GLN A 261 14.29 -3.29 7.21
CA GLN A 261 13.75 -2.14 7.92
C GLN A 261 12.72 -2.53 8.98
N LEU A 262 11.85 -3.51 8.67
CA LEU A 262 10.90 -4.06 9.62
C LEU A 262 11.62 -4.77 10.78
N TYR A 263 12.63 -5.57 10.48
CA TYR A 263 13.40 -6.30 11.48
C TYR A 263 14.19 -5.37 12.40
N GLU A 264 14.78 -4.29 11.88
CA GLU A 264 15.53 -3.31 12.68
C GLU A 264 14.61 -2.43 13.53
N CYS A 265 13.34 -2.26 13.14
CA CYS A 265 12.41 -1.42 13.87
C CYS A 265 12.17 -1.93 15.30
N SER A 266 12.07 -0.97 16.23
CA SER A 266 11.76 -1.16 17.65
C SER A 266 10.75 -0.13 18.17
N GLU A 267 10.09 0.59 17.25
CA GLU A 267 9.10 1.60 17.62
C GLU A 267 7.82 0.95 18.16
N ILE A 268 7.23 1.63 19.16
CA ILE A 268 5.98 1.24 19.83
C ILE A 268 4.96 2.33 19.58
N TRP A 269 3.85 1.94 18.97
CA TRP A 269 2.74 2.78 18.54
C TRP A 269 1.42 2.40 19.23
N GLY A 270 1.43 2.30 20.55
CA GLY A 270 0.24 2.06 21.35
C GLY A 270 0.53 1.91 22.85
N PRO A 271 -0.50 1.78 23.68
CA PRO A 271 -0.36 1.65 25.13
C PRO A 271 0.36 0.37 25.56
N ASP A 272 0.24 -0.73 24.80
CA ASP A 272 0.92 -1.97 25.16
C ASP A 272 2.41 -1.85 24.80
N GLY A 273 3.27 -1.79 25.83
CA GLY A 273 4.71 -1.55 25.69
C GLY A 273 5.16 -0.10 25.86
N ASN A 274 4.23 0.86 25.99
CA ASN A 274 4.54 2.26 26.28
C ASN A 274 3.55 2.87 27.28
N SER A 275 3.96 2.97 28.56
CA SER A 275 3.11 3.52 29.63
C SER A 275 2.75 4.99 29.46
N GLU A 276 3.55 5.75 28.71
CA GLU A 276 3.36 7.18 28.47
C GLU A 276 2.48 7.44 27.23
N TRP A 277 1.93 6.39 26.62
CA TRP A 277 1.10 6.53 25.43
C TRP A 277 -0.16 7.36 25.70
N LYS A 278 -0.41 8.36 24.84
CA LYS A 278 -1.55 9.26 24.99
C LYS A 278 -2.86 8.51 24.74
N ARG A 279 -3.79 8.58 25.71
CA ARG A 279 -5.09 7.87 25.65
C ARG A 279 -5.94 8.18 24.40
N ASN A 280 -5.77 9.35 23.80
CA ASN A 280 -6.52 9.79 22.61
C ASN A 280 -5.77 9.57 21.28
N ALA A 281 -4.58 8.94 21.29
CA ALA A 281 -3.79 8.72 20.08
C ALA A 281 -4.13 7.42 19.31
N GLY A 282 -5.13 6.65 19.78
CA GLY A 282 -5.42 5.31 19.25
C GLY A 282 -4.31 4.32 19.59
N ALA A 283 -4.30 3.14 18.94
CA ALA A 283 -3.24 2.14 19.08
C ALA A 283 -2.87 1.60 17.70
N PRO A 284 -2.26 2.42 16.81
CA PRO A 284 -2.06 2.01 15.43
C PRO A 284 -1.13 0.80 15.29
N GLY A 285 -0.18 0.59 16.20
CA GLY A 285 0.70 -0.59 16.19
C GLY A 285 0.07 -1.86 16.74
N ARG A 286 -1.19 -1.81 17.18
CA ARG A 286 -1.93 -2.98 17.69
C ARG A 286 -1.87 -4.14 16.72
N GLY A 287 -1.65 -5.34 17.26
CA GLY A 287 -1.73 -6.56 16.49
C GLY A 287 -3.09 -7.24 16.46
N GLY A 288 -3.11 -8.32 15.68
CA GLY A 288 -4.29 -9.11 15.35
C GLY A 288 -4.66 -10.12 16.43
N ALA A 289 -5.49 -11.07 16.06
CA ALA A 289 -6.03 -12.10 16.93
C ALA A 289 -4.93 -12.89 17.67
N ARG A 290 -3.84 -13.21 16.97
CA ARG A 290 -2.73 -14.02 17.51
C ARG A 290 -1.62 -13.23 18.19
N TRP A 291 -1.52 -11.92 17.98
CA TRP A 291 -0.55 -11.08 18.69
C TRP A 291 -1.14 -10.49 19.97
N LYS A 292 -0.38 -10.58 21.06
CA LYS A 292 -0.76 -10.09 22.41
C LYS A 292 0.40 -9.37 23.12
N GLY A 293 1.47 -9.08 22.39
CA GLY A 293 2.62 -8.34 22.91
C GLY A 293 2.46 -6.83 22.69
N VAL A 294 3.58 -6.13 22.53
CA VAL A 294 3.59 -4.66 22.39
C VAL A 294 2.89 -4.18 21.11
N ASP A 295 2.32 -2.98 21.15
CA ASP A 295 1.68 -2.31 20.02
C ASP A 295 2.72 -1.75 19.04
N GLY A 296 3.54 -2.60 18.43
CA GLY A 296 4.58 -2.18 17.50
C GLY A 296 5.51 -3.34 17.14
N MET A 297 6.75 -3.03 16.77
CA MET A 297 7.76 -4.07 16.62
C MET A 297 8.33 -4.42 18.00
N ASP A 298 8.11 -5.67 18.42
CA ASP A 298 8.63 -6.19 19.67
C ASP A 298 10.17 -6.19 19.67
N PRO A 299 10.84 -5.53 20.64
CA PRO A 299 12.29 -5.55 20.76
C PRO A 299 12.87 -6.97 20.86
N GLU A 300 12.14 -7.89 21.48
CA GLU A 300 12.53 -9.30 21.61
C GLU A 300 12.23 -10.13 20.35
N LYS A 301 11.71 -9.49 19.30
CA LYS A 301 11.39 -10.10 18.00
C LYS A 301 10.39 -11.26 18.08
N LYS A 302 9.58 -11.36 19.15
CA LYS A 302 8.53 -12.40 19.24
C LYS A 302 7.45 -12.21 18.18
N ARG A 303 7.13 -10.97 17.82
CA ARG A 303 6.18 -10.65 16.74
C ARG A 303 6.69 -11.16 15.39
N TRP A 304 7.99 -10.97 15.15
CA TRP A 304 8.67 -11.47 13.97
C TRP A 304 8.69 -13.01 13.92
N THR A 305 8.96 -13.68 15.05
CA THR A 305 8.87 -15.14 15.15
C THR A 305 7.45 -15.64 14.84
N LEU A 306 6.42 -15.00 15.41
CA LEU A 306 5.02 -15.32 15.10
C LEU A 306 4.74 -15.25 13.60
N TRP A 307 5.18 -14.18 12.92
CA TRP A 307 5.00 -14.06 11.47
C TRP A 307 5.66 -15.21 10.69
N LYS A 308 6.89 -15.62 11.05
CA LYS A 308 7.56 -16.78 10.42
C LYS A 308 6.78 -18.08 10.63
N ASP A 309 6.26 -18.29 11.83
CA ASP A 309 5.51 -19.50 12.17
C ASP A 309 4.20 -19.55 11.38
N VAL A 310 3.47 -18.43 11.29
CA VAL A 310 2.26 -18.36 10.47
C VAL A 310 2.55 -18.60 8.98
N LEU A 311 3.62 -18.04 8.42
CA LEU A 311 3.99 -18.31 7.03
C LEU A 311 4.23 -19.80 6.77
N ARG A 312 4.83 -20.52 7.74
CA ARG A 312 5.01 -21.98 7.66
C ARG A 312 3.67 -22.72 7.77
N GLU A 313 2.77 -22.28 8.63
CA GLU A 313 1.41 -22.82 8.73
C GLU A 313 0.64 -22.65 7.41
N VAL A 314 0.75 -21.49 6.75
CA VAL A 314 0.14 -21.22 5.45
C VAL A 314 0.70 -22.16 4.38
N ILE A 315 2.02 -22.38 4.35
CA ILE A 315 2.65 -23.33 3.41
C ILE A 315 2.11 -24.74 3.65
N ALA A 316 2.03 -25.20 4.90
CA ALA A 316 1.52 -26.52 5.26
C ALA A 316 0.04 -26.68 4.90
N TRP A 317 -0.77 -25.65 5.13
CA TRP A 317 -2.18 -25.61 4.71
C TRP A 317 -2.30 -25.74 3.19
N TYR A 318 -1.54 -24.95 2.43
CA TYR A 318 -1.57 -25.03 0.97
C TYR A 318 -1.17 -26.41 0.46
N ASP A 319 -0.11 -27.01 1.00
CA ASP A 319 0.36 -28.33 0.59
C ASP A 319 -0.67 -29.43 0.86
N LYS A 320 -1.40 -29.34 1.98
CA LYS A 320 -2.53 -30.21 2.27
C LYS A 320 -3.64 -30.05 1.23
N GLU A 321 -4.09 -28.83 0.98
CA GLU A 321 -5.16 -28.55 0.01
C GLU A 321 -4.77 -29.00 -1.41
N ALA A 322 -3.52 -28.77 -1.82
CA ALA A 322 -2.97 -29.19 -3.10
C ALA A 322 -2.90 -30.72 -3.23
N SER A 323 -2.54 -31.44 -2.15
CA SER A 323 -2.54 -32.91 -2.13
C SER A 323 -3.93 -33.50 -2.31
N GLU A 324 -4.97 -32.75 -1.93
CA GLU A 324 -6.38 -33.10 -2.13
C GLU A 324 -6.93 -32.57 -3.47
N GLY A 325 -6.06 -32.08 -4.36
CA GLY A 325 -6.40 -31.62 -5.72
C GLY A 325 -7.01 -30.21 -5.79
N ARG A 326 -6.91 -29.41 -4.74
CA ARG A 326 -7.46 -28.03 -4.68
C ARG A 326 -6.37 -26.98 -4.84
N GLY A 327 -6.75 -25.73 -5.12
CA GLY A 327 -5.81 -24.59 -5.09
C GLY A 327 -4.71 -24.63 -6.15
N LYS A 328 -4.97 -25.28 -7.30
CA LYS A 328 -3.97 -25.39 -8.37
C LYS A 328 -3.47 -23.99 -8.78
N ASN A 329 -2.16 -23.82 -8.80
CA ASN A 329 -1.47 -22.57 -9.19
C ASN A 329 -1.71 -21.36 -8.28
N TRP A 330 -2.26 -21.51 -7.07
CA TRP A 330 -2.34 -20.40 -6.13
C TRP A 330 -0.94 -19.93 -5.75
N LYS A 331 -0.78 -18.61 -5.59
CA LYS A 331 0.54 -17.96 -5.41
C LYS A 331 0.99 -17.86 -3.96
N VAL A 332 0.09 -18.09 -3.01
CA VAL A 332 0.34 -17.93 -1.57
C VAL A 332 1.57 -18.69 -1.05
N LYS A 333 1.81 -19.93 -1.49
CA LYS A 333 3.00 -20.70 -1.08
C LYS A 333 4.29 -20.09 -1.60
N GLU A 334 4.31 -19.69 -2.87
CA GLU A 334 5.48 -19.06 -3.49
C GLU A 334 5.83 -17.74 -2.76
N SER A 335 4.81 -16.92 -2.50
CA SER A 335 4.96 -15.66 -1.77
C SER A 335 5.45 -15.87 -0.34
N ALA A 336 4.90 -16.86 0.38
CA ALA A 336 5.30 -17.16 1.75
C ALA A 336 6.76 -17.66 1.84
N LEU A 337 7.21 -18.47 0.88
CA LEU A 337 8.61 -18.91 0.82
C LEU A 337 9.56 -17.73 0.58
N LYS A 338 9.26 -16.86 -0.39
CA LYS A 338 10.06 -15.65 -0.64
C LYS A 338 10.14 -14.73 0.58
N ALA A 339 9.03 -14.59 1.31
CA ALA A 339 9.01 -13.83 2.56
C ALA A 339 9.92 -14.47 3.63
N LEU A 340 9.84 -15.78 3.84
CA LEU A 340 10.72 -16.48 4.79
C LEU A 340 12.21 -16.33 4.43
N ASP A 341 12.56 -16.41 3.15
CA ASP A 341 13.94 -16.21 2.67
C ASP A 341 14.41 -14.78 2.96
N ALA A 342 13.59 -13.77 2.66
CA ALA A 342 13.89 -12.37 2.96
C ALA A 342 14.01 -12.10 4.46
N MET A 343 13.14 -12.71 5.28
CA MET A 343 13.21 -12.61 6.73
C MET A 343 14.48 -13.23 7.29
N ALA A 344 14.90 -14.40 6.79
CA ALA A 344 16.16 -15.02 7.19
C ALA A 344 17.37 -14.16 6.78
N ALA A 345 17.33 -13.55 5.60
CA ALA A 345 18.39 -12.64 5.15
C ALA A 345 18.48 -11.36 6.00
N ALA A 346 17.34 -10.86 6.53
CA ALA A 346 17.32 -9.71 7.42
C ALA A 346 17.87 -10.02 8.82
N GLU A 347 17.68 -11.25 9.32
CA GLU A 347 18.24 -11.70 10.60
C GLU A 347 19.77 -11.87 10.58
N GLY A 348 20.34 -12.12 9.40
CA GLY A 348 21.77 -12.36 9.20
C GLY A 348 22.61 -11.12 8.93
N LYS A 349 22.00 -9.93 8.90
CA LYS A 349 22.68 -8.63 8.79
C LYS A 349 22.83 -8.02 10.17
#